data_AF-A0A957W0L1-F1
#
_entry.id   AF-A0A957W0L1-F1
#
_cell.length_a   1.000
_cell.length_b   1.000
_cell.length_c   1.000
_cell.angle_alpha   90.00
_cell.angle_beta   90.00
_cell.angle_gamma   90.00
#
_symmetry.space_group_name_H-M   'P 1'
#
loop_
_entity.id
_entity.type
_entity.pdbx_description
1 polymer ?
#
loop_
_entity_poly.entity_id
_entity_poly.type
_entity_poly.pdbx_seq_one_letter_code
_entity_poly.pdbx_strand_id
1 'polypeptide(L)'
;LGPIERGDKLHVRGVHKETLSLIRPVFYLKKRALDEKEHEFWAPVFRATDSDSIYVYAASTKHEAPLDNGHEVFNLRHQVAEALINDHRLMTNLNLRTDRLMPDYWERVKSNLTKLDRDMVYEGIKLPMYEGENVIIALEYRSAEDRYSLFLGHDDEDLCQRVAGDLMRRGYIDDPRAVYIQGK
;
A
#
# COMPACT_ATOMS: atom_id res chain seq x y z
N LEU A 1 21.09 26.72 -14.86
CA LEU A 1 20.16 25.57 -14.89
C LEU A 1 20.34 24.84 -13.56
N GLY A 2 19.40 25.00 -12.63
CA GLY A 2 19.46 24.32 -11.33
C GLY A 2 19.29 22.80 -11.51
N PRO A 3 19.73 21.98 -10.55
CA PRO A 3 19.50 20.54 -10.60
C PRO A 3 18.00 20.28 -10.71
N ILE A 4 17.61 19.43 -11.65
CA ILE A 4 16.23 18.92 -11.76
C ILE A 4 16.03 18.03 -10.54
N GLU A 5 15.47 18.58 -9.47
CA GLU A 5 14.91 17.79 -8.38
C GLU A 5 13.87 16.87 -9.02
N ARG A 6 14.16 15.56 -9.08
CA ARG A 6 13.21 14.54 -9.48
C ARG A 6 12.12 14.50 -8.41
N GLY A 7 11.09 15.33 -8.56
CA GLY A 7 9.99 15.39 -7.62
C GLY A 7 9.34 14.01 -7.46
N ASP A 8 9.33 13.49 -6.22
CA ASP A 8 8.75 12.19 -5.87
C ASP A 8 7.22 12.13 -5.99
N LYS A 9 6.59 13.28 -6.28
CA LYS A 9 5.15 13.42 -6.47
C LYS A 9 4.76 13.24 -7.93
N LEU A 10 4.85 12.02 -8.44
CA LEU A 10 4.26 11.68 -9.74
C LEU A 10 2.73 11.51 -9.57
N HIS A 11 1.99 12.62 -9.57
CA HIS A 11 0.52 12.59 -9.62
C HIS A 11 0.05 12.23 -11.05
N VAL A 12 0.20 10.96 -11.44
CA VAL A 12 -0.37 10.50 -12.71
C VAL A 12 -1.88 10.37 -12.56
N ARG A 13 -2.63 11.15 -13.33
CA ARG A 13 -4.07 10.98 -13.45
C ARG A 13 -4.33 10.01 -14.60
N GLY A 14 -5.02 8.91 -14.34
CA GLY A 14 -5.54 8.05 -15.41
C GLY A 14 -6.62 8.80 -16.15
N VAL A 15 -6.50 8.91 -17.47
CA VAL A 15 -7.49 9.55 -18.35
C VAL A 15 -7.92 8.55 -19.40
N HIS A 16 -9.23 8.31 -19.52
CA HIS A 16 -9.78 7.44 -20.55
C HIS A 16 -9.58 8.12 -21.91
N LYS A 17 -8.83 7.48 -22.82
CA LYS A 17 -8.39 8.14 -24.07
C LYS A 17 -9.56 8.56 -24.96
N GLU A 18 -10.67 7.83 -24.93
CA GLU A 18 -11.83 8.09 -25.79
C GLU A 18 -12.82 9.10 -25.19
N THR A 19 -12.94 9.13 -23.86
CA THR A 19 -13.98 9.91 -23.17
C THR A 19 -13.38 11.07 -22.37
N LEU A 20 -12.05 11.16 -22.30
CA LEU A 20 -11.26 12.08 -21.48
C LEU A 20 -11.66 12.11 -20.00
N SER A 21 -12.41 11.10 -19.55
CA SER A 21 -12.89 10.98 -18.19
C SER A 21 -11.77 10.51 -17.28
N LEU A 22 -11.78 10.99 -16.04
CA LEU A 22 -10.83 10.52 -15.02
C LEU A 22 -11.10 9.06 -14.69
N ILE A 23 -10.08 8.22 -14.83
CA ILE A 23 -10.11 6.83 -14.40
C ILE A 23 -9.83 6.80 -12.90
N ARG A 24 -10.70 6.14 -12.14
CA ARG A 24 -10.48 5.94 -10.71
C ARG A 24 -9.36 4.91 -10.51
N PRO A 25 -8.35 5.19 -9.68
CA PRO A 25 -7.36 4.20 -9.31
C PRO A 25 -8.02 3.02 -8.59
N VAL A 26 -7.53 1.82 -8.92
CA VAL A 26 -7.88 0.58 -8.24
C VAL A 26 -7.33 0.62 -6.81
N PHE A 27 -6.10 1.10 -6.66
CA PHE A 27 -5.46 1.37 -5.37
C PHE A 27 -4.31 2.35 -5.55
N TYR A 28 -3.60 2.63 -4.46
CA TYR A 28 -2.38 3.43 -4.46
C TYR A 28 -1.26 2.64 -3.82
N LEU A 29 -0.07 2.72 -4.41
CA LEU A 29 1.16 2.35 -3.74
C LEU A 29 1.63 3.55 -2.92
N LYS A 30 1.79 3.35 -1.62
CA LYS A 30 2.18 4.42 -0.69
C LYS A 30 3.45 4.04 0.05
N LYS A 31 4.45 4.92 -0.01
CA LYS A 31 5.67 4.78 0.79
C LYS A 31 5.38 5.20 2.23
N ARG A 32 5.88 4.41 3.18
CA ARG A 32 6.04 4.83 4.58
C ARG A 32 7.15 5.86 4.66
N ALA A 33 6.82 7.07 5.12
CA ALA A 33 7.83 8.04 5.55
C ALA A 33 8.38 7.59 6.91
N LEU A 34 9.69 7.39 6.99
CA LEU A 34 10.39 7.00 8.22
C LEU A 34 10.73 8.20 9.12
N ASP A 35 10.84 9.38 8.53
CA ASP A 35 11.06 10.65 9.22
C ASP A 35 10.40 11.81 8.46
N GLU A 36 10.50 13.03 9.02
CA GLU A 36 9.94 14.24 8.42
C GLU A 36 10.68 14.72 7.16
N LYS A 37 11.87 14.17 6.89
CA LYS A 37 12.71 14.55 5.75
C LYS A 37 12.44 13.67 4.53
N GLU A 38 11.88 12.48 4.72
CA GLU A 38 11.46 11.62 3.62
C GLU A 38 10.27 12.21 2.85
N HIS A 39 10.40 12.30 1.54
CA HIS A 39 9.30 12.74 0.68
C HIS A 39 8.17 11.70 0.62
N GLU A 40 6.92 12.19 0.69
CA GLU A 40 5.74 11.35 0.46
C GLU A 40 5.71 10.84 -0.99
N PHE A 41 5.77 9.51 -1.15
CA PHE A 41 5.55 8.86 -2.43
C PHE A 41 4.17 8.19 -2.45
N TRP A 42 3.39 8.53 -3.47
CA TRP A 42 2.08 7.94 -3.76
C TRP A 42 1.99 7.71 -5.26
N ALA A 43 1.73 6.47 -5.68
CA ALA A 43 1.55 6.13 -7.08
C ALA A 43 0.20 5.43 -7.29
N PRO A 44 -0.73 6.04 -8.05
CA PRO A 44 -2.02 5.41 -8.34
C PRO A 44 -1.85 4.25 -9.31
N VAL A 45 -2.52 3.14 -9.00
CA VAL A 45 -2.57 1.93 -9.82
C VAL A 45 -3.88 1.90 -10.59
N PHE A 46 -3.79 1.64 -11.89
CA PHE A 46 -4.93 1.61 -12.80
C PHE A 46 -5.09 0.23 -13.40
N ARG A 47 -6.32 -0.10 -13.81
CA ARG A 47 -6.57 -1.23 -14.69
C ARG A 47 -6.20 -0.84 -16.13
N ALA A 48 -5.52 -1.73 -16.85
CA ALA A 48 -5.24 -1.53 -18.26
C ALA A 48 -6.53 -1.55 -19.09
N THR A 49 -6.46 -0.97 -20.29
CA THR A 49 -7.63 -0.82 -21.18
C THR A 49 -8.14 -2.14 -21.73
N ASP A 50 -7.24 -3.11 -21.93
CA ASP A 50 -7.58 -4.50 -22.27
C ASP A 50 -8.20 -5.26 -21.08
N SER A 51 -8.16 -4.68 -19.88
CA SER A 51 -8.67 -5.26 -18.64
C SER A 51 -7.98 -6.53 -18.17
N ASP A 52 -6.83 -6.89 -18.75
CA ASP A 52 -6.07 -8.11 -18.47
C ASP A 52 -4.89 -7.90 -17.50
N SER A 53 -4.60 -6.63 -17.17
CA SER A 53 -3.52 -6.27 -16.25
C SER A 53 -3.88 -5.05 -15.39
N ILE A 54 -3.05 -4.82 -14.37
CA ILE A 54 -2.94 -3.55 -13.66
C ILE A 54 -1.57 -2.93 -13.89
N TYR A 55 -1.50 -1.61 -13.88
CA TYR A 55 -0.26 -0.89 -14.11
C TYR A 55 -0.12 0.37 -13.25
N VAL A 56 1.12 0.80 -13.09
CA VAL A 56 1.51 2.01 -12.37
C VAL A 56 2.74 2.63 -13.02
N TYR A 57 2.83 3.96 -12.98
CA TYR A 57 4.04 4.67 -13.34
C TYR A 57 4.78 5.05 -12.05
N ALA A 58 5.96 4.48 -11.84
CA ALA A 58 6.81 4.70 -10.68
C ALA A 58 8.29 4.55 -11.10
N ALA A 59 9.24 5.09 -10.33
CA ALA A 59 10.66 5.00 -10.67
C ALA A 59 10.98 5.41 -12.14
N SER A 60 10.28 6.42 -12.65
CA SER A 60 10.41 6.93 -14.04
C SER A 60 9.98 5.96 -15.16
N THR A 61 9.36 4.81 -14.85
CA THR A 61 8.96 3.81 -15.85
C THR A 61 7.55 3.25 -15.59
N LYS A 62 6.99 2.49 -16.55
CA LYS A 62 5.74 1.75 -16.39
C LYS A 62 6.06 0.39 -15.78
N HIS A 63 5.36 0.03 -14.72
CA HIS A 63 5.31 -1.33 -14.17
C HIS A 63 3.92 -1.90 -14.39
N GLU A 64 3.84 -3.19 -14.67
CA GLU A 64 2.59 -3.86 -15.05
C GLU A 64 2.58 -5.30 -14.55
N ALA A 65 1.43 -5.74 -14.03
CA ALA A 65 1.21 -7.09 -13.57
C ALA A 65 -0.07 -7.64 -14.22
N PRO A 66 -0.03 -8.82 -14.85
CA PRO A 66 -1.24 -9.52 -15.31
C PRO A 66 -2.18 -9.78 -14.13
N LEU A 67 -3.49 -9.74 -14.38
CA LEU A 67 -4.47 -10.11 -13.36
C LEU A 67 -4.33 -11.58 -12.99
N ASP A 68 -4.29 -11.85 -11.69
CA ASP A 68 -4.08 -13.19 -11.13
C ASP A 68 -4.76 -13.33 -9.77
N ASN A 69 -6.09 -13.24 -9.78
CA ASN A 69 -6.96 -13.41 -8.61
C ASN A 69 -6.49 -12.67 -7.33
N GLY A 70 -5.90 -11.48 -7.44
CA GLY A 70 -5.40 -10.67 -6.33
C GLY A 70 -3.89 -10.74 -6.12
N HIS A 71 -3.19 -11.77 -6.63
CA HIS A 71 -1.73 -11.84 -6.58
C HIS A 71 -1.07 -10.69 -7.34
N GLU A 72 -1.75 -10.15 -8.38
CA GLU A 72 -1.28 -9.00 -9.14
C GLU A 72 -0.94 -7.79 -8.26
N VAL A 73 -1.67 -7.60 -7.15
CA VAL A 73 -1.50 -6.48 -6.23
C VAL A 73 -0.13 -6.56 -5.55
N PHE A 74 0.23 -7.73 -5.04
CA PHE A 74 1.52 -7.95 -4.37
C PHE A 74 2.67 -8.02 -5.36
N ASN A 75 2.46 -8.63 -6.52
CA ASN A 75 3.47 -8.69 -7.60
C ASN A 75 3.84 -7.30 -8.09
N LEU A 76 2.84 -6.45 -8.39
CA LEU A 76 3.09 -5.08 -8.83
C LEU A 76 3.77 -4.25 -7.73
N ARG A 77 3.30 -4.38 -6.48
CA ARG A 77 3.92 -3.73 -5.31
C ARG A 77 5.39 -4.13 -5.18
N HIS A 78 5.71 -5.41 -5.31
CA HIS A 78 7.07 -5.92 -5.21
C HIS A 78 7.96 -5.34 -6.31
N GLN A 79 7.55 -5.40 -7.58
CA GLN A 79 8.29 -4.83 -8.71
C GLN A 79 8.60 -3.33 -8.50
N VAL A 80 7.60 -2.55 -8.05
CA VAL A 80 7.78 -1.11 -7.80
C VAL A 80 8.70 -0.87 -6.60
N ALA A 81 8.56 -1.67 -5.54
CA ALA A 81 9.42 -1.55 -4.37
C ALA A 81 10.89 -1.84 -4.72
N GLU A 82 11.17 -2.88 -5.51
CA GLU A 82 12.52 -3.17 -6.01
C GLU A 82 13.07 -2.03 -6.86
N ALA A 83 12.27 -1.48 -7.77
CA ALA A 83 12.67 -0.34 -8.59
C ALA A 83 13.03 0.90 -7.72
N LEU A 84 12.21 1.19 -6.71
CA LEU A 84 12.49 2.29 -5.78
C LEU A 84 13.72 2.02 -4.88
N ILE A 85 13.98 0.77 -4.51
CA ILE A 85 15.20 0.38 -3.77
C ILE A 85 16.44 0.60 -4.63
N ASN A 86 16.40 0.17 -5.89
CA ASN A 86 17.49 0.35 -6.85
C ASN A 86 17.77 1.84 -7.13
N ASP A 87 16.74 2.68 -7.07
CA ASP A 87 16.84 4.14 -7.17
C ASP A 87 17.26 4.83 -5.84
N HIS A 88 17.49 4.07 -4.76
CA HIS A 88 17.74 4.57 -3.40
C HIS A 88 16.62 5.46 -2.82
N ARG A 89 15.38 5.26 -3.29
CA ARG A 89 14.18 6.00 -2.86
C ARG A 89 13.33 5.23 -1.86
N LEU A 90 13.61 3.94 -1.65
CA LEU A 90 12.98 3.08 -0.67
C LEU A 90 14.04 2.22 0.03
N MET A 91 14.00 2.14 1.36
CA MET A 91 15.00 1.38 2.13
C MET A 91 14.75 -0.12 2.12
N THR A 92 13.48 -0.53 2.28
CA THR A 92 13.09 -1.94 2.34
C THR A 92 11.78 -2.16 1.59
N ASN A 93 11.58 -3.38 1.10
CA ASN A 93 10.42 -3.70 0.28
C ASN A 93 9.09 -3.45 1.02
N LEU A 94 9.04 -3.74 2.32
CA LEU A 94 7.86 -3.55 3.17
C LEU A 94 7.55 -2.09 3.51
N ASN A 95 8.43 -1.15 3.17
CA ASN A 95 8.12 0.27 3.32
C ASN A 95 7.17 0.78 2.22
N LEU A 96 6.88 -0.03 1.20
CA LEU A 96 5.85 0.26 0.21
C LEU A 96 4.61 -0.60 0.48
N ARG A 97 3.48 0.07 0.70
CA ARG A 97 2.20 -0.59 1.04
C ARG A 97 1.13 -0.34 0.00
N THR A 98 0.13 -1.22 0.00
CA THR A 98 -1.12 -1.06 -0.75
C THR A 98 -2.08 -0.22 0.08
N ASP A 99 -2.39 1.00 -0.36
CA ASP A 99 -3.32 1.93 0.29
C ASP A 99 -4.57 2.11 -0.59
N ARG A 100 -5.73 2.26 0.05
CA ARG A 100 -7.01 2.52 -0.63
C ARG A 100 -7.34 1.54 -1.78
N LEU A 101 -7.21 0.25 -1.52
CA LEU A 101 -7.67 -0.83 -2.39
C LEU A 101 -9.19 -0.82 -2.52
N MET A 102 -9.71 -1.00 -3.74
CA MET A 102 -11.15 -1.16 -3.96
C MET A 102 -11.67 -2.47 -3.35
N PRO A 103 -12.95 -2.53 -2.93
CA PRO A 103 -13.54 -3.72 -2.33
C PRO A 103 -13.46 -4.98 -3.21
N ASP A 104 -13.68 -4.85 -4.52
CA ASP A 104 -13.60 -5.98 -5.45
C ASP A 104 -12.19 -6.58 -5.53
N TYR A 105 -11.15 -5.75 -5.52
CA TYR A 105 -9.77 -6.20 -5.42
C TYR A 105 -9.41 -6.74 -4.05
N TRP A 106 -9.96 -6.16 -2.98
CA TRP A 106 -9.76 -6.69 -1.63
C TRP A 106 -10.29 -8.13 -1.52
N GLU A 107 -11.50 -8.42 -2.01
CA GLU A 107 -12.03 -9.79 -1.94
C GLU A 107 -11.18 -10.79 -2.72
N ARG A 108 -10.59 -10.38 -3.86
CA ARG A 108 -9.62 -11.21 -4.59
C ARG A 108 -8.36 -11.45 -3.76
N VAL A 109 -7.72 -10.38 -3.29
CA VAL A 109 -6.51 -10.46 -2.44
C VAL A 109 -6.75 -11.37 -1.23
N LYS A 110 -7.83 -11.13 -0.51
CA LYS A 110 -8.25 -11.88 0.69
C LYS A 110 -8.43 -13.37 0.42
N SER A 111 -8.83 -13.78 -0.78
CA SER A 111 -9.00 -15.19 -1.13
C SER A 111 -7.69 -15.99 -1.11
N ASN A 112 -6.54 -15.31 -1.16
CA ASN A 112 -5.21 -15.92 -1.11
C ASN A 112 -4.52 -15.70 0.24
N LEU A 113 -5.25 -15.23 1.26
CA LEU A 113 -4.71 -14.95 2.59
C LEU A 113 -5.34 -15.86 3.65
N THR A 114 -4.55 -16.25 4.64
CA THR A 114 -5.03 -16.96 5.83
C THR A 114 -5.36 -15.95 6.92
N LYS A 115 -6.61 -15.88 7.38
CA LYS A 115 -6.96 -15.03 8.52
C LYS A 115 -6.33 -15.59 9.79
N LEU A 116 -5.68 -14.73 10.57
CA LEU A 116 -5.12 -15.09 11.87
C LEU A 116 -6.17 -14.98 12.98
N ASP A 117 -6.07 -15.83 14.00
CA ASP A 117 -6.95 -15.79 15.19
C ASP A 117 -6.48 -14.74 16.22
N ARG A 118 -6.10 -13.57 15.72
CA ARG A 118 -5.67 -12.41 16.51
C ARG A 118 -5.86 -11.15 15.69
N ASP A 119 -6.10 -10.04 16.38
CA ASP A 119 -6.28 -8.73 15.76
C ASP A 119 -5.20 -7.78 16.28
N MET A 120 -4.83 -6.80 15.46
CA MET A 120 -4.10 -5.64 15.94
C MET A 120 -5.09 -4.60 16.45
N VAL A 121 -4.79 -3.94 17.56
CA VAL A 121 -5.68 -3.02 18.24
C VAL A 121 -4.99 -1.70 18.52
N TYR A 122 -5.71 -0.60 18.34
CA TYR A 122 -5.35 0.73 18.82
C TYR A 122 -6.62 1.52 19.15
N GLU A 123 -6.67 2.25 20.26
CA GLU A 123 -7.84 3.09 20.63
C GLU A 123 -9.20 2.34 20.55
N GLY A 124 -9.21 1.04 20.88
CA GLY A 124 -10.40 0.17 20.76
C GLY A 124 -10.80 -0.23 19.33
N ILE A 125 -10.11 0.28 18.30
CA ILE A 125 -10.27 -0.12 16.90
C ILE A 125 -9.50 -1.41 16.66
N LYS A 126 -10.17 -2.39 16.06
CA LYS A 126 -9.57 -3.67 15.65
C LYS A 126 -9.22 -3.65 14.17
N LEU A 127 -8.00 -4.07 13.87
CA LEU A 127 -7.47 -4.30 12.54
C LEU A 127 -7.31 -5.81 12.37
N PRO A 128 -8.16 -6.47 11.56
CA PRO A 128 -8.02 -7.89 11.27
C PRO A 128 -6.63 -8.20 10.71
N MET A 129 -6.02 -9.27 11.21
CA MET A 129 -4.72 -9.73 10.75
C MET A 129 -4.82 -10.94 9.83
N TYR A 130 -3.92 -10.97 8.86
CA TYR A 130 -3.82 -12.03 7.87
C TYR A 130 -2.36 -12.44 7.68
N GLU A 131 -2.15 -13.68 7.27
CA GLU A 131 -0.88 -14.20 6.82
C GLU A 131 -0.94 -14.39 5.30
N GLY A 132 0.07 -13.86 4.62
CA GLY A 132 0.33 -14.08 3.20
C GLY A 132 1.68 -14.74 2.99
N GLU A 133 2.12 -14.83 1.73
CA GLU A 133 3.43 -15.40 1.42
C GLU A 133 4.57 -14.53 1.98
N ASN A 134 5.19 -15.00 3.07
CA ASN A 134 6.31 -14.36 3.78
C ASN A 134 6.01 -12.98 4.41
N VAL A 135 4.73 -12.66 4.64
CA VAL A 135 4.31 -11.38 5.26
C VAL A 135 3.13 -11.57 6.20
N ILE A 136 3.10 -10.78 7.27
CA ILE A 136 1.92 -10.57 8.11
C ILE A 136 1.27 -9.24 7.70
N ILE A 137 -0.05 -9.22 7.61
CA ILE A 137 -0.82 -8.09 7.11
C ILE A 137 -1.82 -7.64 8.18
N ALA A 138 -1.87 -6.34 8.47
CA ALA A 138 -2.98 -5.73 9.19
C ALA A 138 -3.87 -4.93 8.23
N LEU A 139 -5.18 -5.14 8.31
CA LEU A 139 -6.18 -4.54 7.43
C LEU A 139 -6.86 -3.33 8.09
N GLU A 140 -6.71 -2.15 7.50
CA GLU A 140 -7.51 -0.97 7.82
C GLU A 140 -8.64 -0.82 6.81
N TYR A 141 -9.90 -0.93 7.26
CA TYR A 141 -11.06 -0.53 6.47
C TYR A 141 -11.40 0.94 6.72
N ARG A 142 -11.35 1.75 5.65
CA ARG A 142 -11.72 3.17 5.68
C ARG A 142 -13.15 3.34 5.22
N SER A 143 -14.09 3.25 6.16
CA SER A 143 -15.54 3.30 5.90
C SER A 143 -15.99 4.54 5.13
N ALA A 144 -15.38 5.70 5.38
CA ALA A 144 -15.72 6.95 4.68
C ALA A 144 -15.38 6.93 3.18
N GLU A 145 -14.46 6.06 2.76
CA GLU A 145 -14.03 5.95 1.35
C GLU A 145 -14.48 4.64 0.70
N ASP A 146 -14.98 3.69 1.50
CA ASP A 146 -15.19 2.28 1.14
C ASP A 146 -13.95 1.64 0.50
N ARG A 147 -12.84 1.70 1.25
CA ARG A 147 -11.50 1.33 0.77
C ARG A 147 -10.70 0.59 1.84
N TYR A 148 -9.79 -0.26 1.41
CA TYR A 148 -8.95 -1.07 2.30
C TYR A 148 -7.48 -0.66 2.19
N SER A 149 -6.78 -0.56 3.31
CA SER A 149 -5.33 -0.34 3.35
C SER A 149 -4.65 -1.51 4.03
N LEU A 150 -3.60 -2.02 3.40
CA LEU A 150 -2.85 -3.18 3.87
C LEU A 150 -1.52 -2.69 4.44
N PHE A 151 -1.32 -2.89 5.73
CA PHE A 151 0.00 -2.74 6.35
C PHE A 151 0.70 -4.09 6.29
N LEU A 152 1.97 -4.13 5.90
CA LEU A 152 2.74 -5.36 5.75
C LEU A 152 3.93 -5.34 6.71
N GLY A 153 4.18 -6.44 7.42
CA GLY A 153 5.34 -6.64 8.29
C GLY A 153 5.94 -8.03 8.12
N HIS A 154 7.20 -8.20 8.50
CA HIS A 154 7.86 -9.53 8.52
C HIS A 154 7.38 -10.38 9.70
N ASP A 155 7.04 -9.73 10.81
CA ASP A 155 6.52 -10.36 12.01
C ASP A 155 5.56 -9.39 12.75
N ASP A 156 5.03 -9.86 13.88
CA ASP A 156 4.10 -9.13 14.74
C ASP A 156 4.69 -7.77 15.21
N GLU A 157 5.98 -7.72 15.57
CA GLU A 157 6.62 -6.53 16.11
C GLU A 157 6.86 -5.48 15.01
N ASP A 158 7.43 -5.90 13.89
CA ASP A 158 7.65 -5.05 12.71
C ASP A 158 6.32 -4.48 12.21
N LEU A 159 5.26 -5.29 12.15
CA LEU A 159 3.93 -4.83 11.74
C LEU A 159 3.36 -3.79 12.71
N CYS A 160 3.46 -4.01 14.03
CA CYS A 160 3.04 -3.03 15.05
C CYS A 160 3.77 -1.70 14.88
N GLN A 161 5.10 -1.72 14.72
CA GLN A 161 5.90 -0.51 14.53
C GLN A 161 5.51 0.23 13.25
N ARG A 162 5.18 -0.49 12.17
CA ARG A 162 4.72 0.10 10.90
C ARG A 162 3.36 0.77 11.01
N VAL A 163 2.42 0.11 11.67
CA VAL A 163 1.07 0.66 11.90
C VAL A 163 1.15 1.87 12.81
N ALA A 164 1.86 1.76 13.94
CA ALA A 164 2.09 2.85 14.87
C ALA A 164 2.68 4.09 14.19
N GLY A 165 3.72 3.91 13.35
CA GLY A 165 4.33 5.02 12.64
C GLY A 165 3.36 5.79 11.72
N ASP A 166 2.49 5.10 10.97
CA ASP A 166 1.49 5.80 10.15
C ASP A 166 0.39 6.45 10.99
N LEU A 167 -0.04 5.82 12.09
CA LEU A 167 -1.06 6.36 12.99
C LEU A 167 -0.56 7.62 13.72
N MET A 168 0.68 7.60 14.23
CA MET A 168 1.31 8.78 14.84
C MET A 168 1.43 9.93 13.85
N ARG A 169 1.91 9.65 12.63
CA ARG A 169 2.02 10.67 11.57
C ARG A 169 0.66 11.24 11.16
N ARG A 170 -0.43 10.46 11.27
CA ARG A 170 -1.81 10.89 11.02
C ARG A 170 -2.45 11.57 12.24
N GLY A 171 -1.78 11.63 13.38
CA GLY A 171 -2.26 12.24 14.61
C GLY A 171 -3.36 11.46 15.33
N TYR A 172 -3.42 10.13 15.14
CA TYR A 172 -4.40 9.30 15.84
C TYR A 172 -3.92 8.76 17.18
N ILE A 173 -2.61 8.67 17.38
CA ILE A 173 -1.98 8.22 18.62
C ILE A 173 -0.71 9.04 18.84
N ASP A 174 -0.30 9.20 20.11
CA ASP A 174 0.94 9.90 20.48
C ASP A 174 2.05 8.94 20.95
N ASP A 175 1.70 7.68 21.25
CA ASP A 175 2.62 6.64 21.75
C ASP A 175 2.54 5.40 20.86
N PRO A 176 3.66 4.92 20.27
CA PRO A 176 3.64 3.72 19.43
C PRO A 176 3.20 2.46 20.18
N ARG A 177 3.29 2.43 21.51
CA ARG A 177 2.83 1.31 22.36
C ARG A 177 1.30 1.23 22.46
N ALA A 178 0.58 2.25 21.99
CA ALA A 178 -0.88 2.20 21.87
C ALA A 178 -1.35 1.18 20.81
N VAL A 179 -0.44 0.76 19.92
CA VAL A 179 -0.68 -0.33 18.96
C VAL A 179 -0.16 -1.64 19.54
N TYR A 180 -1.03 -2.63 19.69
CA TYR A 180 -0.68 -3.94 20.22
C TYR A 180 -1.51 -5.05 19.58
N ILE A 181 -1.11 -6.30 19.77
CA ILE A 181 -1.85 -7.46 19.27
C ILE A 181 -2.70 -8.04 20.40
N GLN A 182 -3.99 -8.24 20.15
CA GLN A 182 -4.93 -8.88 21.05
C GLN A 182 -5.21 -10.31 20.60
N GLY A 183 -5.17 -11.27 21.52
CA GLY A 183 -5.40 -12.70 21.23
C GLY A 183 -4.13 -13.54 21.15
N LYS A 184 -3.09 -13.17 21.91
CA LYS A 184 -1.87 -13.96 22.09
C LYS A 184 -1.70 -14.34 23.55
#